data_AF-A0AB37ZDV2-F1
#
_entry.id   AF-A0AB37ZDV2-F1
#
_cell.length_a   1.000
_cell.length_b   1.000
_cell.length_c   1.000
_cell.angle_alpha   90.00
_cell.angle_beta   90.00
_cell.angle_gamma   90.00
#
_symmetry.space_group_name_H-M   'P 1'
#
loop_
_entity.id
_entity.type
_entity.pdbx_description
1 polymer ?
#
loop_
_entity_poly.entity_id
_entity_poly.type
_entity_poly.pdbx_seq_one_letter_code
_entity_poly.pdbx_strand_id
1 'polypeptide(L)'
;MGGKRKPFITTKAVSEAVVRSGETRGWTRPLILEVWELSSLHLSESVIRGVFSPILAKTTVSALFDRNVYTVTGREALQFECTAGLNSDPGYILSEMLRELITKQWPMDRLLPVGSEWNDFTEALFETLFNSRCASRRLRGWKLELDLGI
;
A
#
# COMPACT_ATOMS: atom_id res chain seq x y z
N MET A 1 12.87 -0.51 31.85
CA MET A 1 12.56 -1.26 30.62
C MET A 1 11.45 -0.53 29.88
N GLY A 2 11.77 0.24 28.83
CA GLY A 2 10.76 0.98 28.06
C GLY A 2 10.05 0.04 27.09
N GLY A 3 8.76 -0.24 27.31
CA GLY A 3 7.95 -1.05 26.41
C GLY A 3 7.94 -0.47 24.99
N LYS A 4 7.97 -1.34 23.97
CA LYS A 4 7.87 -0.91 22.57
C LYS A 4 6.51 -0.22 22.36
N ARG A 5 6.53 1.07 22.03
CA ARG A 5 5.33 1.88 21.78
C ARG A 5 4.61 1.36 20.53
N LYS A 6 3.32 1.02 20.67
CA LYS A 6 2.44 0.61 19.57
C LYS A 6 2.46 1.67 18.46
N PRO A 7 2.65 1.31 17.19
CA PRO A 7 2.63 2.28 16.09
C PRO A 7 1.23 2.88 15.97
N PHE A 8 1.18 4.18 15.68
CA PHE A 8 -0.06 4.89 15.42
C PHE A 8 -0.35 4.84 13.92
N ILE A 9 -1.43 4.18 13.52
CA ILE A 9 -1.76 3.98 12.11
C ILE A 9 -2.75 5.02 11.64
N THR A 10 -2.34 5.91 10.73
CA THR A 10 -3.23 6.89 10.11
C THR A 10 -3.22 6.70 8.60
N THR A 11 -4.35 6.98 7.95
CA THR A 11 -4.46 6.89 6.50
C THR A 11 -3.46 7.80 5.79
N LYS A 12 -3.18 8.98 6.36
CA LYS A 12 -2.16 9.91 5.85
C LYS A 12 -0.77 9.28 5.85
N ALA A 13 -0.34 8.74 6.99
CA ALA A 13 0.98 8.13 7.11
C ALA A 13 1.11 6.86 6.26
N VAL A 14 0.05 6.05 6.14
CA VAL A 14 0.00 4.90 5.22
C VAL A 14 0.15 5.36 3.77
N SER A 15 -0.63 6.37 3.35
CA SER A 15 -0.57 6.88 1.97
C SER A 15 0.81 7.45 1.62
N GLU A 16 1.43 8.17 2.55
CA GLU A 16 2.79 8.70 2.38
C GLU A 16 3.83 7.57 2.31
N ALA A 17 3.73 6.56 3.17
CA ALA A 17 4.65 5.43 3.18
C ALA A 17 4.59 4.62 1.87
N VAL A 18 3.39 4.39 1.33
CA VAL A 18 3.20 3.76 0.03
C VAL A 18 3.85 4.57 -1.08
N VAL A 19 3.55 5.88 -1.16
CA VAL A 19 4.10 6.74 -2.23
C VAL A 19 5.62 6.79 -2.16
N ARG A 20 6.20 7.02 -0.97
CA ARG A 20 7.66 7.06 -0.80
C ARG A 20 8.31 5.74 -1.18
N SER A 21 7.74 4.61 -0.74
CA SER A 21 8.26 3.29 -1.07
C SER A 21 8.22 3.03 -2.58
N GLY A 22 7.13 3.42 -3.26
CA GLY A 22 7.04 3.32 -4.71
C GLY A 22 8.08 4.18 -5.43
N GLU A 23 8.25 5.45 -5.02
CA GLU A 23 9.26 6.34 -5.57
C GLU A 23 10.68 5.75 -5.43
N THR A 24 11.01 5.15 -4.28
CA THR A 24 12.31 4.46 -4.11
C THR A 24 12.47 3.19 -4.95
N ARG A 25 11.37 2.63 -5.46
CA ARG A 25 11.32 1.42 -6.29
C ARG A 25 11.15 1.71 -7.78
N GLY A 26 11.32 2.98 -8.19
CA GLY A 26 11.27 3.37 -9.60
C GLY A 26 9.86 3.67 -10.12
N TRP A 27 8.84 3.62 -9.27
CA TRP A 27 7.51 4.10 -9.64
C TRP A 27 7.48 5.63 -9.62
N THR A 28 6.82 6.22 -10.61
CA THR A 28 6.55 7.67 -10.56
C THR A 28 5.28 7.93 -9.77
N ARG A 29 5.25 9.04 -9.00
CA ARG A 29 4.06 9.44 -8.24
C ARG A 29 2.77 9.45 -9.07
N PRO A 30 2.74 9.97 -10.32
CA PRO A 30 1.53 9.92 -11.14
C PRO A 30 1.02 8.51 -11.45
N LEU A 31 1.89 7.51 -11.59
CA LEU A 31 1.50 6.12 -11.81
C LEU A 31 0.93 5.49 -10.54
N ILE A 32 1.56 5.76 -9.38
CA ILE A 32 1.06 5.29 -8.09
C ILE A 32 -0.35 5.85 -7.87
N LEU A 33 -0.53 7.17 -7.99
CA LEU A 33 -1.84 7.79 -7.79
C LEU A 33 -2.91 7.23 -8.74
N GLU A 34 -2.56 7.02 -10.02
CA GLU A 34 -3.48 6.44 -11.00
C GLU A 34 -3.89 5.00 -10.64
N VAL A 35 -2.96 4.15 -10.18
CA VAL A 35 -3.27 2.78 -9.75
C VAL A 35 -4.27 2.81 -8.59
N TRP A 36 -4.04 3.68 -7.61
CA TRP A 36 -4.90 3.78 -6.43
C TRP A 36 -6.28 4.36 -6.79
N GLU A 37 -6.33 5.36 -7.67
CA GLU A 37 -7.59 5.92 -8.18
C GLU A 37 -8.41 4.89 -8.96
N LEU A 38 -7.79 4.19 -9.92
CA LEU A 38 -8.45 3.14 -10.69
C LEU A 38 -8.91 1.98 -9.80
N SER A 39 -8.16 1.67 -8.75
CA SER A 39 -8.57 0.67 -7.76
C SER A 39 -9.84 1.09 -7.04
N SER A 40 -9.91 2.35 -6.58
CA SER A 40 -11.12 2.91 -5.97
C SER A 40 -12.33 2.92 -6.92
N LEU A 41 -12.10 3.12 -8.22
CA LEU A 41 -13.14 3.16 -9.24
C LEU A 41 -13.64 1.76 -9.65
N HIS A 42 -12.76 0.76 -9.73
CA HIS A 42 -13.09 -0.50 -10.39
C HIS A 42 -13.11 -1.71 -9.47
N LEU A 43 -12.46 -1.65 -8.31
CA LEU A 43 -12.39 -2.80 -7.39
C LEU A 43 -13.38 -2.62 -6.24
N SER A 44 -14.04 -3.72 -5.87
CA SER A 44 -14.83 -3.77 -4.65
C SER A 44 -13.91 -3.88 -3.43
N GLU A 45 -14.44 -3.48 -2.26
CA GLU A 45 -13.73 -3.65 -0.99
C GLU A 45 -13.30 -5.11 -0.75
N SER A 46 -14.15 -6.09 -1.10
CA SER A 46 -13.82 -7.52 -0.94
C SER A 46 -12.61 -7.94 -1.77
N VAL A 47 -12.48 -7.44 -3.00
CA VAL A 47 -11.33 -7.71 -3.86
C VAL A 47 -10.08 -7.06 -3.27
N ILE A 48 -10.15 -5.79 -2.87
CA ILE A 48 -9.01 -5.07 -2.28
C ILE A 48 -8.50 -5.76 -1.00
N ARG A 49 -9.42 -6.16 -0.10
CA ARG A 49 -9.05 -6.93 1.10
C ARG A 49 -8.39 -8.26 0.72
N GLY A 50 -8.88 -8.92 -0.33
CA GLY A 50 -8.28 -10.13 -0.88
C GLY A 50 -6.86 -9.92 -1.42
N VAL A 51 -6.60 -8.78 -2.07
CA VAL A 51 -5.28 -8.39 -2.59
C VAL A 51 -4.30 -8.06 -1.45
N PHE A 52 -4.74 -7.37 -0.41
CA PHE A 52 -3.87 -6.96 0.70
C PHE A 52 -3.57 -8.09 1.69
N SER A 53 -4.50 -9.04 1.88
CA SER A 53 -4.37 -10.10 2.88
C SER A 53 -3.09 -10.95 2.75
N PRO A 54 -2.68 -11.42 1.55
CA PRO A 54 -1.43 -12.16 1.39
C PRO A 54 -0.18 -11.38 1.80
N ILE A 55 -0.15 -10.07 1.52
CA ILE A 55 0.98 -9.19 1.89
C ILE A 55 1.05 -9.05 3.41
N LEU A 56 -0.11 -8.85 4.06
CA LEU A 56 -0.21 -8.70 5.51
C LEU A 56 0.00 -10.02 6.27
N ALA A 57 -0.17 -11.16 5.61
CA ALA A 57 0.09 -12.48 6.17
C ALA A 57 1.58 -12.87 6.13
N LYS A 58 2.43 -12.14 5.38
CA LYS A 58 3.88 -12.37 5.37
C LYS A 58 4.44 -12.20 6.80
N THR A 59 5.28 -13.13 7.23
CA THR A 59 5.94 -13.05 8.55
C THR A 59 6.81 -11.80 8.68
N THR A 60 7.27 -11.25 7.56
CA THR A 60 8.10 -10.05 7.44
C THR A 60 7.31 -8.75 7.47
N VAL A 61 5.97 -8.79 7.60
CA VAL A 61 5.12 -7.60 7.66
C VAL A 61 5.50 -6.64 8.79
N SER A 62 6.14 -7.15 9.86
CA SER A 62 6.70 -6.36 10.94
C SER A 62 7.68 -5.28 10.44
N ALA A 63 8.37 -5.55 9.33
CA ALA A 63 9.34 -4.64 8.71
C ALA A 63 8.71 -3.33 8.22
N LEU A 64 7.42 -3.36 7.86
CA LEU A 64 6.67 -2.15 7.47
C LEU A 64 6.62 -1.12 8.61
N PHE A 65 6.71 -1.58 9.86
CA PHE A 65 6.59 -0.77 11.07
C PHE A 65 7.93 -0.50 11.77
N ASP A 66 9.05 -0.94 11.18
CA ASP A 66 10.36 -0.66 11.76
C ASP A 66 10.75 0.82 11.59
N ARG A 67 11.49 1.32 12.58
CA ARG A 67 11.89 2.73 12.67
C ARG A 67 12.70 3.08 11.41
N ASN A 68 12.24 4.12 10.70
CA ASN A 68 12.75 4.74 9.46
C ASN A 68 11.94 4.46 8.20
N VAL A 69 11.06 3.45 8.18
CA VAL A 69 10.18 3.19 7.03
C VAL A 69 8.81 3.85 7.23
N TYR A 70 8.26 3.74 8.45
CA TYR A 70 6.99 4.33 8.82
C TYR A 70 7.16 5.32 9.98
N THR A 71 7.17 6.62 9.64
CA THR A 71 7.21 7.73 10.61
C THR A 71 5.95 8.56 10.48
N VAL A 72 5.23 8.73 11.60
CA VAL A 72 4.11 9.66 11.69
C VAL A 72 4.61 10.99 12.23
N THR A 73 4.57 12.02 11.40
CA THR A 73 4.83 13.41 11.73
C THR A 73 3.54 14.21 11.49
N GLY A 74 3.32 15.30 12.20
CA GLY A 74 2.12 16.13 11.95
C GLY A 74 2.02 16.75 10.54
N ARG A 75 2.98 16.47 9.64
CA ARG A 75 3.15 17.08 8.31
C ARG A 75 2.72 16.16 7.16
N GLU A 76 2.29 14.91 7.40
CA GLU A 76 1.81 14.06 6.31
C GLU A 76 0.52 14.60 5.69
N ALA A 77 0.47 14.60 4.36
CA ALA A 77 -0.74 14.83 3.58
C ALA A 77 -1.37 13.49 3.20
N LEU A 78 -2.69 13.47 3.04
CA LEU A 78 -3.36 12.32 2.43
C LEU A 78 -3.05 12.35 0.93
N GLN A 79 -2.35 11.33 0.42
CA GLN A 79 -1.98 11.28 -1.01
C GLN A 79 -3.08 10.67 -1.88
N PHE A 80 -3.87 9.76 -1.30
CA PHE A 80 -4.97 9.09 -2.00
C PHE A 80 -6.27 9.80 -1.64
N GLU A 81 -6.84 10.53 -2.61
CA GLU A 81 -8.13 11.19 -2.41
C GLU A 81 -9.28 10.21 -2.68
N CYS A 82 -10.26 10.19 -1.77
CA CYS A 82 -11.51 9.48 -1.95
C CYS A 82 -12.58 10.49 -2.35
N THR A 83 -12.85 10.59 -3.65
CA THR A 83 -13.86 11.48 -4.23
C THR A 83 -15.26 10.83 -4.25
N ALA A 84 -16.31 11.61 -4.47
CA ALA A 84 -17.67 11.08 -4.58
C ALA A 84 -17.81 10.22 -5.85
N GLY A 85 -18.44 9.04 -5.73
CA GLY A 85 -18.68 8.12 -6.85
C GLY A 85 -17.70 6.94 -6.95
N LEU A 86 -16.79 6.79 -5.99
CA LEU A 86 -15.89 5.63 -5.90
C LEU A 86 -16.61 4.39 -5.37
N ASN A 87 -16.20 3.22 -5.84
CA ASN A 87 -16.72 1.92 -5.38
C ASN A 87 -16.13 1.51 -4.02
N SER A 88 -14.92 1.97 -3.71
CA SER A 88 -14.22 1.65 -2.45
C SER A 88 -13.08 2.66 -2.17
N ASP A 89 -12.53 2.64 -0.96
CA ASP A 89 -11.36 3.44 -0.56
C ASP A 89 -10.20 2.50 -0.15
N PRO A 90 -9.28 2.16 -1.07
CA PRO A 90 -8.16 1.28 -0.78
C PRO A 90 -7.24 1.81 0.32
N GLY A 91 -7.09 3.14 0.44
CA GLY A 91 -6.24 3.77 1.46
C GLY A 91 -6.80 3.57 2.86
N TYR A 92 -8.11 3.78 3.00
CA TYR A 92 -8.84 3.51 4.23
C TYR A 92 -8.84 2.01 4.57
N ILE A 93 -9.15 1.14 3.60
CA ILE A 93 -9.18 -0.32 3.79
C ILE A 93 -7.82 -0.83 4.27
N LEU A 94 -6.72 -0.44 3.62
CA LEU A 94 -5.37 -0.83 4.06
C LEU A 94 -5.09 -0.36 5.49
N SER A 95 -5.47 0.87 5.81
CA SER A 95 -5.29 1.45 7.14
C SER A 95 -6.06 0.70 8.23
N GLU A 96 -7.30 0.29 7.96
CA GLU A 96 -8.07 -0.55 8.87
C GLU A 96 -7.42 -1.93 9.07
N MET A 97 -7.04 -2.59 7.98
CA MET A 97 -6.41 -3.92 8.05
C MET A 97 -5.08 -3.87 8.84
N LEU A 98 -4.27 -2.83 8.66
CA LEU A 98 -3.05 -2.62 9.43
C LEU A 98 -3.33 -2.34 10.92
N ARG A 99 -4.37 -1.57 11.24
CA ARG A 99 -4.81 -1.32 12.63
C ARG A 99 -5.26 -2.61 13.32
N GLU A 100 -6.02 -3.44 12.63
CA GLU A 100 -6.44 -4.74 13.12
C GLU A 100 -5.23 -5.65 13.37
N LEU A 101 -4.33 -5.75 12.40
CA LEU A 101 -3.12 -6.55 12.48
C LEU A 101 -2.28 -6.17 13.71
N ILE A 102 -2.00 -4.87 13.85
CA ILE A 102 -1.23 -4.34 15.00
C ILE A 102 -1.98 -4.53 16.31
N THR A 103 -3.31 -4.46 16.33
CA THR A 103 -4.06 -4.70 17.56
C THR A 103 -4.00 -6.16 18.00
N LYS A 104 -3.98 -7.09 17.04
CA LYS A 104 -3.91 -8.53 17.30
C LYS A 104 -2.49 -9.02 17.66
N GLN A 105 -1.46 -8.43 17.06
CA GLN A 105 -0.11 -9.00 17.09
C GLN A 105 0.95 -8.12 17.77
N TRP A 106 0.60 -6.98 18.36
CA TRP A 106 1.61 -6.11 18.99
C TRP A 106 2.02 -6.61 20.40
N PRO A 107 3.33 -6.61 20.73
CA PRO A 107 4.47 -6.32 19.86
C PRO A 107 4.78 -7.46 18.89
N MET A 108 5.04 -7.12 17.63
CA MET A 108 5.43 -8.11 16.63
C MET A 108 6.89 -8.53 16.80
N ASP A 109 7.18 -9.79 16.46
CA ASP A 109 8.54 -10.27 16.33
C ASP A 109 9.23 -9.53 15.18
N ARG A 110 10.45 -9.03 15.44
CA ARG A 110 11.24 -8.35 14.42
C ARG A 110 12.01 -9.39 13.63
N LEU A 111 11.46 -9.77 12.49
CA LEU A 111 12.21 -10.52 11.50
C LEU A 111 13.02 -9.55 10.62
N LEU A 112 14.10 -10.06 10.01
CA LEU A 112 14.89 -9.29 9.06
C LEU A 112 13.96 -8.74 7.97
N PRO A 113 14.22 -7.52 7.46
CA PRO A 113 13.31 -6.79 6.55
C PRO A 113 13.25 -7.36 5.12
N VAL A 114 13.43 -8.67 4.96
CA VAL A 114 13.51 -9.33 3.66
C VAL A 114 12.10 -9.70 3.21
N GLY A 115 11.51 -8.92 2.31
CA GLY A 115 10.37 -9.37 1.49
C GLY A 115 9.00 -8.74 1.75
N SER A 116 8.90 -7.73 2.61
CA SER A 116 7.67 -6.92 2.75
C SER A 116 7.99 -5.44 2.62
N GLU A 117 7.41 -4.79 1.62
CA GLU A 117 7.56 -3.36 1.39
C GLU A 117 6.22 -2.67 1.19
N TRP A 118 6.17 -1.37 1.44
CA TRP A 118 4.94 -0.60 1.23
C TRP A 118 4.56 -0.54 -0.26
N ASN A 119 5.52 -0.66 -1.18
CA ASN A 119 5.25 -0.73 -2.61
C ASN A 119 4.51 -2.00 -3.03
N ASP A 120 4.63 -3.11 -2.28
CA ASP A 120 3.95 -4.38 -2.57
C ASP A 120 2.43 -4.17 -2.75
N PHE A 121 1.85 -3.23 -2.00
CA PHE A 121 0.42 -2.91 -2.10
C PHE A 121 0.06 -2.25 -3.44
N THR A 122 0.89 -1.34 -3.94
CA THR A 122 0.70 -0.71 -5.26
C THR A 122 0.87 -1.74 -6.38
N GLU A 123 1.90 -2.58 -6.31
CA GLU A 123 2.13 -3.64 -7.30
C GLU A 123 0.97 -4.63 -7.35
N ALA A 124 0.47 -5.08 -6.20
CA ALA A 124 -0.62 -6.04 -6.15
C ALA A 124 -1.94 -5.47 -6.66
N LEU A 125 -2.24 -4.18 -6.37
CA LEU A 125 -3.39 -3.48 -6.96
C LEU A 125 -3.24 -3.36 -8.47
N PHE A 126 -2.04 -2.98 -8.94
CA PHE A 126 -1.76 -2.82 -10.34
C PHE A 126 -1.94 -4.14 -11.11
N GLU A 127 -1.37 -5.25 -10.63
CA GLU A 127 -1.55 -6.57 -11.25
C GLU A 127 -3.04 -6.98 -11.28
N THR A 128 -3.78 -6.68 -10.22
CA THR A 128 -5.23 -6.95 -10.16
C THR A 128 -5.98 -6.14 -11.23
N LEU A 129 -5.70 -4.84 -11.35
CA LEU A 129 -6.28 -3.98 -12.38
C LEU A 129 -5.91 -4.42 -13.80
N PHE A 130 -4.65 -4.83 -14.00
CA PHE A 130 -4.17 -5.31 -15.29
C PHE A 130 -4.91 -6.58 -15.72
N ASN A 131 -4.98 -7.58 -14.83
CA ASN A 131 -5.69 -8.84 -15.08
C ASN A 131 -7.20 -8.65 -15.27
N SER A 132 -7.78 -7.65 -14.61
CA SER A 132 -9.20 -7.30 -14.74
C SER A 132 -9.50 -6.41 -15.96
N ARG A 133 -8.47 -6.06 -16.76
CA ARG A 133 -8.54 -5.15 -17.91
C ARG A 133 -9.05 -3.74 -17.57
N CYS A 134 -8.93 -3.34 -16.31
CA CYS A 134 -9.27 -2.01 -15.80
C CYS A 134 -8.06 -1.06 -15.80
N ALA A 135 -6.85 -1.55 -16.07
CA ALA A 135 -5.67 -0.71 -16.21
C ALA A 135 -5.80 0.25 -17.42
N SER A 136 -5.41 1.51 -17.21
CA SER A 136 -5.38 2.51 -18.28
C SER A 136 -4.42 2.13 -19.41
N ARG A 137 -4.52 2.82 -20.56
CA ARG A 137 -3.56 2.64 -21.66
C ARG A 137 -2.14 3.01 -21.22
N ARG A 138 -1.99 4.03 -20.37
CA ARG A 138 -0.71 4.49 -19.84
C ARG A 138 -0.05 3.41 -18.98
N LEU A 139 -0.79 2.85 -18.01
CA LEU A 139 -0.29 1.78 -17.15
C LEU A 139 0.04 0.50 -17.92
N ARG A 140 -0.76 0.17 -18.94
CA ARG A 140 -0.46 -0.97 -19.83
C ARG A 140 0.80 -0.75 -20.67
N GLY A 141 1.01 0.46 -21.18
CA GLY A 141 2.24 0.83 -21.89
C GLY A 141 3.45 0.73 -20.97
N TRP A 142 3.35 1.25 -19.75
CA TRP A 142 4.40 1.16 -18.75
C TRP A 142 4.74 -0.29 -18.37
N LYS A 143 3.75 -1.17 -18.21
CA LYS A 143 4.02 -2.61 -17.99
C LYS A 143 4.79 -3.23 -19.14
N LEU A 144 4.43 -2.88 -20.37
CA LEU A 144 5.09 -3.40 -21.56
C LEU A 144 6.55 -2.95 -21.63
N GLU A 145 6.83 -1.69 -21.27
CA GLU A 145 8.21 -1.18 -21.16
C GLU A 145 9.02 -2.00 -20.13
N LEU A 146 8.44 -2.22 -18.93
CA LEU A 146 9.06 -3.07 -17.91
C LEU A 146 9.29 -4.52 -18.38
N ASP A 147 8.29 -5.14 -19.01
CA ASP A 147 8.36 -6.51 -19.51
C ASP A 147 9.42 -6.65 -20.63
N LEU A 148 9.69 -5.57 -21.36
CA LEU A 148 10.73 -5.50 -22.39
C LEU A 148 12.11 -5.07 -21.86
N GLY A 149 12.21 -4.65 -20.59
CA GLY A 149 13.45 -4.17 -19.98
C GLY A 149 13.93 -2.82 -20.53
N ILE A 150 13.01 -1.96 -20.97
CA ILE A 150 13.24 -0.62 -21.51
C ILE A 150 12.80 0.43 -20.49
#